data_AF-A0A128A365-F1
#
_entry.id   AF-A0A128A365-F1
#
_cell.length_a   1.000
_cell.length_b   1.000
_cell.length_c   1.000
_cell.angle_alpha   90.00
_cell.angle_beta   90.00
_cell.angle_gamma   90.00
#
_symmetry.space_group_name_H-M   'P 1'
#
loop_
_entity.id
_entity.type
_entity.pdbx_description
1 polymer ?
#
loop_
_entity_poly.entity_id
_entity_poly.type
_entity_poly.pdbx_seq_one_letter_code
_entity_poly.pdbx_strand_id
1 'polypeptide(L)'
;MTHHYDTSRRVEIQQLSQYYSEFEKYGERYPLYCARLDILKVEGKTIVTEEIWNLSIGELAHVKVKVQYQVISTNEIQYEIIEGYGLGKKNRTWFEKSGDSTSCHISMVPLEIIELFYDRTDGLFQKVQNYLASRDSHFLEGATLPYESGDVCPHCKIGRLSMTGKHENIESESGSASFRDFICDSCGKKVSSFGRGMNG
;
A
#
# COMPACT_ATOMS: atom_id res chain seq x y z
N MET A 1 -9.32 9.64 15.58
CA MET A 1 -8.67 9.52 14.26
C MET A 1 -8.25 8.07 14.11
N THR A 2 -8.57 7.46 12.98
CA THR A 2 -8.48 6.02 12.73
C THR A 2 -7.48 5.76 11.62
N HIS A 3 -6.43 4.98 11.88
CA HIS A 3 -5.59 4.44 10.83
C HIS A 3 -6.25 3.22 10.16
N HIS A 4 -5.76 2.84 8.99
CA HIS A 4 -6.34 1.73 8.22
C HIS A 4 -5.61 0.42 8.49
N TYR A 5 -4.28 0.46 8.65
CA TYR A 5 -3.52 -0.72 9.03
C TYR A 5 -2.27 -0.41 9.83
N ASP A 6 -1.88 -1.39 10.63
CA ASP A 6 -0.68 -1.40 11.44
C ASP A 6 0.36 -2.35 10.86
N THR A 7 1.63 -1.95 10.95
CA THR A 7 2.74 -2.82 10.62
C THR A 7 3.97 -2.47 11.44
N SER A 8 4.91 -3.42 11.57
CA SER A 8 6.22 -3.18 12.18
C SER A 8 7.28 -3.38 11.11
N ARG A 9 8.25 -2.45 11.07
CA ARG A 9 9.33 -2.44 10.08
C ARG A 9 10.68 -2.30 10.77
N ARG A 10 11.69 -3.02 10.27
CA ARG A 10 13.08 -2.93 10.74
C ARG A 10 13.85 -1.81 10.02
N VAL A 11 13.26 -0.63 9.97
CA VAL A 11 13.82 0.58 9.36
C VAL A 11 13.65 1.75 10.33
N GLU A 12 14.49 2.77 10.17
CA GLU A 12 14.43 3.96 11.02
C GLU A 12 13.25 4.87 10.64
N ILE A 13 12.71 5.61 11.62
CA ILE A 13 11.60 6.54 11.40
C ILE A 13 11.90 7.55 10.28
N GLN A 14 13.16 8.00 10.16
CA GLN A 14 13.55 8.92 9.09
C GLN A 14 13.37 8.31 7.69
N GLN A 15 13.65 7.03 7.52
CA GLN A 15 13.46 6.32 6.25
C GLN A 15 11.97 6.18 5.92
N LEU A 16 11.14 5.87 6.93
CA LEU A 16 9.67 5.82 6.78
C LEU A 16 9.10 7.19 6.43
N SER A 17 9.52 8.22 7.15
CA SER A 17 9.09 9.60 6.90
C SER A 17 9.37 10.03 5.47
N GLN A 18 10.59 9.78 4.99
CA GLN A 18 10.97 10.05 3.61
C GLN A 18 10.12 9.22 2.64
N TYR A 19 9.99 7.92 2.87
CA TYR A 19 9.19 7.04 2.03
C TYR A 19 7.74 7.55 1.89
N TYR A 20 7.04 7.83 2.98
CA TYR A 20 5.63 8.25 2.89
C TYR A 20 5.44 9.71 2.44
N SER A 21 6.48 10.56 2.46
CA SER A 21 6.41 11.96 2.00
C SER A 21 6.90 12.18 0.55
N GLU A 22 7.57 11.20 -0.06
CA GLU A 22 7.92 11.21 -1.49
C GLU A 22 6.71 10.83 -2.36
N PHE A 23 5.71 11.71 -2.39
CA PHE A 23 4.43 11.48 -3.09
C PHE A 23 4.62 11.21 -4.58
N GLU A 24 5.61 11.84 -5.23
CA GLU A 24 5.93 11.65 -6.64
C GLU A 24 6.30 10.21 -6.99
N LYS A 25 6.73 9.40 -6.01
CA LYS A 25 7.07 7.98 -6.20
C LYS A 25 5.88 7.05 -6.02
N TYR A 26 4.69 7.55 -5.69
CA TYR A 26 3.53 6.68 -5.43
C TYR A 26 3.10 5.90 -6.68
N GLY A 27 3.24 6.47 -7.88
CA GLY A 27 2.97 5.74 -9.13
C GLY A 27 3.92 4.56 -9.35
N GLU A 28 5.19 4.69 -8.96
CA GLU A 28 6.18 3.60 -9.01
C GLU A 28 5.95 2.56 -7.89
N ARG A 29 5.57 3.05 -6.70
CA ARG A 29 5.38 2.20 -5.52
C ARG A 29 4.09 1.41 -5.57
N TYR A 30 3.02 1.98 -6.10
CA TYR A 30 1.68 1.39 -6.08
C TYR A 30 1.04 1.33 -7.48
N PRO A 31 1.73 0.82 -8.52
CA PRO A 31 1.32 0.97 -9.93
C PRO A 31 -0.03 0.32 -10.27
N LEU A 32 -0.52 -0.63 -9.45
CA LEU A 32 -1.83 -1.23 -9.67
C LEU A 32 -2.97 -0.24 -9.37
N TYR A 33 -2.83 0.51 -8.28
CA TYR A 33 -3.88 1.41 -7.78
C TYR A 33 -3.59 2.88 -8.04
N CYS A 34 -2.34 3.34 -8.01
CA CYS A 34 -1.99 4.73 -8.30
C CYS A 34 -1.79 4.90 -9.81
N ALA A 35 -2.80 5.41 -10.50
CA ALA A 35 -2.70 5.66 -11.94
C ALA A 35 -1.86 6.91 -12.25
N ARG A 36 -2.05 7.96 -11.43
CA ARG A 36 -1.33 9.22 -11.55
C ARG A 36 -1.34 9.96 -10.21
N LEU A 37 -0.24 10.61 -9.89
CA LEU A 37 -0.16 11.58 -8.80
C LEU A 37 0.67 12.77 -9.30
N ASP A 38 0.04 13.94 -9.33
CA ASP A 38 0.69 15.19 -9.70
C ASP A 38 0.80 16.09 -8.48
N ILE A 39 2.00 16.60 -8.19
CA ILE A 39 2.19 17.63 -7.16
C ILE A 39 1.82 18.98 -7.76
N LEU A 40 0.75 19.60 -7.23
CA LEU A 40 0.26 20.89 -7.69
C LEU A 40 0.98 22.06 -6.99
N LYS A 41 1.32 21.88 -5.71
CA LYS A 41 1.86 22.96 -4.87
C LYS A 41 2.70 22.40 -3.72
N VAL A 42 3.80 23.08 -3.41
CA VAL A 42 4.62 22.84 -2.21
C VAL A 42 4.86 24.17 -1.52
N GLU A 43 4.41 24.28 -0.26
CA GLU A 43 4.60 25.46 0.59
C GLU A 43 5.06 25.02 1.98
N GLY A 44 6.37 25.09 2.22
CA GLY A 44 6.97 24.63 3.46
C GLY A 44 6.68 23.15 3.70
N LYS A 45 5.90 22.86 4.75
CA LYS A 45 5.50 21.49 5.14
C LYS A 45 4.18 21.03 4.51
N THR A 46 3.54 21.88 3.73
CA THR A 46 2.25 21.61 3.09
C THR A 46 2.45 21.27 1.62
N ILE A 47 1.88 20.15 1.19
CA ILE A 47 1.92 19.67 -0.20
C ILE A 47 0.48 19.47 -0.68
N VAL A 48 0.16 19.95 -1.88
CA VAL A 48 -1.13 19.69 -2.52
C VAL A 48 -0.93 18.82 -3.74
N THR A 49 -1.66 17.72 -3.83
CA THR A 49 -1.61 16.75 -4.93
C THR A 49 -2.95 16.67 -5.66
N GLU A 50 -2.90 16.28 -6.94
CA GLU A 50 -4.03 15.70 -7.67
C GLU A 50 -3.73 14.22 -7.89
N GLU A 51 -4.63 13.34 -7.46
CA GLU A 51 -4.41 11.90 -7.45
C GLU A 51 -5.52 11.19 -8.22
N ILE A 52 -5.14 10.20 -9.03
CA ILE A 52 -6.05 9.31 -9.74
C ILE A 52 -5.77 7.88 -9.29
N TRP A 53 -6.77 7.27 -8.68
CA TRP A 53 -6.72 5.91 -8.16
C TRP A 53 -7.60 4.96 -8.98
N ASN A 54 -7.06 3.80 -9.38
CA ASN A 54 -7.77 2.71 -10.06
C ASN A 54 -8.59 1.89 -9.06
N LEU A 55 -9.71 2.46 -8.59
CA LEU A 55 -10.61 1.81 -7.64
C LEU A 55 -11.92 1.48 -8.34
N SER A 56 -12.26 0.19 -8.43
CA SER A 56 -13.54 -0.28 -8.96
C SER A 56 -14.62 -0.18 -7.88
N ILE A 57 -15.28 0.98 -7.78
CA ILE A 57 -16.30 1.28 -6.78
C ILE A 57 -17.63 1.50 -7.49
N GLY A 58 -18.59 0.58 -7.32
CA GLY A 58 -19.83 0.58 -8.09
C GLY A 58 -19.54 0.52 -9.60
N GLU A 59 -19.98 1.54 -10.35
CA GLU A 59 -19.72 1.68 -11.79
C GLU A 59 -18.43 2.44 -12.12
N LEU A 60 -17.77 3.02 -11.12
CA LEU A 60 -16.56 3.82 -11.31
C LEU A 60 -15.33 2.91 -11.37
N ALA A 61 -14.52 3.07 -12.41
CA ALA A 61 -13.23 2.37 -12.53
C ALA A 61 -12.05 3.20 -11.99
N HIS A 62 -12.23 4.51 -11.86
CA HIS A 62 -11.21 5.45 -11.42
C HIS A 62 -11.81 6.51 -10.50
N VAL A 63 -11.04 6.90 -9.50
CA VAL A 63 -11.38 7.97 -8.57
C VAL A 63 -10.34 9.07 -8.66
N LYS A 64 -10.81 10.30 -8.89
CA LYS A 64 -9.97 11.50 -8.91
C LYS A 64 -10.22 12.31 -7.63
N VAL A 65 -9.15 12.71 -6.96
CA VAL A 65 -9.20 13.55 -5.74
C VAL A 65 -8.08 14.58 -5.75
N LYS A 66 -8.26 15.67 -4.98
CA LYS A 66 -7.16 16.54 -4.57
C LYS A 66 -6.96 16.42 -3.08
N VAL A 67 -5.70 16.33 -2.67
CA VAL A 67 -5.32 16.04 -1.29
C VAL A 67 -4.31 17.07 -0.82
N GLN A 68 -4.51 17.62 0.37
CA GLN A 68 -3.55 18.47 1.04
C GLN A 68 -2.87 17.67 2.14
N TYR A 69 -1.58 17.39 1.96
CA TYR A 69 -0.73 16.77 2.96
C TYR A 69 -0.01 17.81 3.80
N GLN A 70 0.27 17.45 5.06
CA GLN A 70 1.09 18.23 5.97
C GLN A 70 2.09 17.33 6.69
N VAL A 71 3.39 17.56 6.47
CA VAL A 71 4.47 16.84 7.17
C VAL A 71 4.72 17.55 8.50
N ILE A 72 3.99 17.16 9.55
CA ILE A 72 4.03 17.80 10.87
C ILE A 72 5.43 17.64 11.48
N SER A 73 5.92 16.41 11.50
CA SER A 73 7.22 16.02 12.01
C SER A 73 7.75 14.80 11.25
N THR A 74 8.97 14.37 11.56
CA THR A 74 9.52 13.11 11.02
C THR A 74 8.64 11.90 11.36
N ASN A 75 7.85 11.98 12.45
CA ASN A 75 7.05 10.87 12.94
C ASN A 75 5.60 10.94 12.47
N GLU A 76 5.14 12.01 11.81
CA GLU A 76 3.72 12.21 11.52
C GLU A 76 3.49 13.01 10.24
N ILE A 77 2.68 12.43 9.35
CA ILE A 77 2.16 13.02 8.13
C ILE A 77 0.64 13.03 8.24
N GLN A 78 0.02 14.18 8.07
CA GLN A 78 -1.44 14.34 8.05
C GLN A 78 -1.92 14.66 6.64
N TYR A 79 -3.17 14.38 6.34
CA TYR A 79 -3.80 14.86 5.10
C TYR A 79 -5.27 15.18 5.27
N GLU A 80 -5.76 15.98 4.33
CA GLU A 80 -7.16 16.27 4.09
C GLU A 80 -7.49 16.12 2.61
N ILE A 81 -8.59 15.42 2.28
CA ILE A 81 -9.13 15.42 0.92
C ILE A 81 -9.87 16.73 0.71
N ILE A 82 -9.37 17.59 -0.17
CA ILE A 82 -9.89 18.95 -0.41
C ILE A 82 -10.77 19.05 -1.67
N GLU A 83 -10.79 18.02 -2.52
CA GLU A 83 -11.67 17.93 -3.70
C GLU A 83 -11.91 16.46 -4.07
N GLY A 84 -13.10 16.12 -4.56
CA GLY A 84 -13.45 14.78 -5.04
C GLY A 84 -14.10 13.88 -3.98
N TYR A 85 -13.98 12.56 -4.18
CA TYR A 85 -14.54 11.55 -3.28
C TYR A 85 -13.90 11.63 -1.89
N GLY A 86 -14.73 11.72 -0.84
CA GLY A 86 -14.24 11.85 0.53
C GLY A 86 -13.85 13.27 0.94
N LEU A 87 -14.33 14.31 0.23
CA LEU A 87 -14.15 15.71 0.60
C LEU A 87 -14.32 15.97 2.11
N GLY A 88 -13.34 16.64 2.71
CA GLY A 88 -13.28 16.99 4.14
C GLY A 88 -12.81 15.86 5.06
N LYS A 89 -12.55 14.65 4.54
CA LYS A 89 -11.94 13.57 5.32
C LYS A 89 -10.51 13.92 5.68
N LYS A 90 -10.17 13.69 6.95
CA LYS A 90 -8.85 13.95 7.54
C LYS A 90 -8.32 12.68 8.14
N ASN A 91 -7.06 12.38 7.85
CA ASN A 91 -6.38 11.27 8.47
C ASN A 91 -4.88 11.50 8.59
N ARG A 92 -4.18 10.53 9.16
CA ARG A 92 -2.75 10.61 9.39
C ARG A 92 -2.06 9.26 9.30
N THR A 93 -0.78 9.35 9.01
CA THR A 93 0.21 8.29 9.07
C THR A 93 1.26 8.68 10.11
N TRP A 94 1.54 7.81 11.08
CA TRP A 94 2.54 8.10 12.11
C TRP A 94 3.39 6.88 12.49
N PHE A 95 4.55 7.17 13.06
CA PHE A 95 5.60 6.20 13.34
C PHE A 95 6.11 6.32 14.78
N GLU A 96 6.30 5.17 15.42
CA GLU A 96 6.76 5.07 16.81
C GLU A 96 7.88 4.05 16.94
N LYS A 97 8.95 4.38 17.65
CA LYS A 97 10.05 3.44 17.91
C LYS A 97 9.56 2.36 18.86
N SER A 98 9.74 1.10 18.50
CA SER A 98 9.33 -0.06 19.30
C SER A 98 10.47 -1.09 19.33
N GLY A 99 11.31 -1.00 20.36
CA GLY A 99 12.53 -1.80 20.50
C GLY A 99 13.46 -1.62 19.28
N ASP A 100 13.79 -2.75 18.64
CA ASP A 100 14.63 -2.80 17.44
C ASP A 100 13.87 -2.55 16.13
N SER A 101 12.60 -2.13 16.22
CA SER A 101 11.72 -1.90 15.08
C SER A 101 11.03 -0.54 15.19
N THR A 102 10.33 -0.16 14.12
CA THR A 102 9.43 0.99 14.09
C THR A 102 8.00 0.51 13.85
N SER A 103 7.11 0.78 14.80
CA SER A 103 5.67 0.64 14.63
C SER A 103 5.16 1.71 13.68
N CYS A 104 4.36 1.30 12.71
CA CYS A 104 3.85 2.13 11.64
C CYS A 104 2.33 2.05 11.63
N HIS A 105 1.68 3.19 11.81
CA HIS A 105 0.23 3.34 11.78
C HIS A 105 -0.12 4.13 10.53
N ILE A 106 -0.56 3.47 9.45
CA ILE A 106 -0.75 4.15 8.17
C ILE A 106 -2.21 4.37 7.81
N SER A 107 -2.42 5.53 7.21
CA SER A 107 -3.63 5.87 6.46
C SER A 107 -3.25 6.30 5.06
N MET A 108 -4.02 5.84 4.08
CA MET A 108 -3.83 6.21 2.69
C MET A 108 -5.18 6.51 2.05
N VAL A 109 -5.17 7.55 1.22
CA VAL A 109 -6.32 8.05 0.47
C VAL A 109 -7.17 6.95 -0.20
N PRO A 110 -6.61 5.96 -0.93
CA PRO A 110 -7.43 4.91 -1.54
C PRO A 110 -8.21 4.06 -0.52
N LEU A 111 -7.64 3.77 0.65
CA LEU A 111 -8.34 3.01 1.69
C LEU A 111 -9.47 3.84 2.31
N GLU A 112 -9.25 5.14 2.49
CA GLU A 112 -10.27 6.06 2.97
C GLU A 112 -11.47 6.13 2.02
N ILE A 113 -11.19 6.16 0.72
CA ILE A 113 -12.21 6.20 -0.32
C ILE A 113 -12.99 4.89 -0.33
N ILE A 114 -12.31 3.73 -0.28
CA ILE A 114 -13.00 2.44 -0.24
C ILE A 114 -13.87 2.33 1.02
N GLU A 115 -13.36 2.75 2.19
CA GLU A 115 -14.09 2.70 3.47
C GLU A 115 -15.40 3.50 3.45
N LEU A 116 -15.52 4.52 2.58
CA LEU A 116 -16.76 5.29 2.41
C LEU A 116 -17.90 4.48 1.77
N PHE A 117 -17.56 3.50 0.93
CA PHE A 117 -18.53 2.71 0.15
C PHE A 117 -18.68 1.29 0.67
N TYR A 118 -17.61 0.77 1.26
CA TYR A 118 -17.49 -0.59 1.74
C TYR A 118 -16.87 -0.55 3.14
N ASP A 119 -17.26 -1.44 4.03
CA ASP A 119 -16.61 -1.49 5.34
C ASP A 119 -15.20 -2.12 5.26
N ARG A 120 -14.46 -2.07 6.36
CA ARG A 120 -13.09 -2.60 6.45
C ARG A 120 -13.01 -4.12 6.25
N THR A 121 -14.12 -4.85 6.40
CA THR A 121 -14.18 -6.30 6.22
C THR A 121 -14.45 -6.70 4.77
N ASP A 122 -14.77 -5.73 3.91
CA ASP A 122 -14.99 -5.95 2.50
C ASP A 122 -13.74 -6.49 1.78
N GLY A 123 -13.97 -7.40 0.82
CA GLY A 123 -12.91 -8.04 0.06
C GLY A 123 -12.06 -7.05 -0.75
N LEU A 124 -12.65 -5.96 -1.26
CA LEU A 124 -11.91 -4.92 -1.97
C LEU A 124 -11.00 -4.15 -0.99
N PHE A 125 -11.52 -3.75 0.17
CA PHE A 125 -10.72 -3.05 1.18
C PHE A 125 -9.51 -3.89 1.60
N GLN A 126 -9.75 -5.16 1.94
CA GLN A 126 -8.69 -6.10 2.31
C GLN A 126 -7.68 -6.32 1.17
N LYS A 127 -8.14 -6.40 -0.08
CA LYS A 127 -7.27 -6.55 -1.24
C LYS A 127 -6.34 -5.34 -1.43
N VAL A 128 -6.87 -4.12 -1.32
CA VAL A 128 -6.06 -2.90 -1.47
C VAL A 128 -5.11 -2.73 -0.28
N GLN A 129 -5.57 -2.97 0.94
CA GLN A 129 -4.74 -2.90 2.14
C GLN A 129 -3.53 -3.84 2.05
N ASN A 130 -3.77 -5.11 1.70
CA ASN A 130 -2.70 -6.10 1.56
C ASN A 130 -1.70 -5.74 0.46
N TYR A 131 -2.18 -5.19 -0.65
CA TYR A 131 -1.31 -4.72 -1.73
C TYR A 131 -0.38 -3.61 -1.25
N LEU A 132 -0.92 -2.55 -0.64
CA LEU A 132 -0.14 -1.41 -0.16
C LEU A 132 0.92 -1.87 0.85
N ALA A 133 0.52 -2.67 1.84
CA ALA A 133 1.44 -3.21 2.83
C ALA A 133 2.55 -4.09 2.24
N SER A 134 2.26 -4.87 1.20
CA SER A 134 3.23 -5.69 0.46
C SER A 134 4.27 -4.82 -0.27
N ARG A 135 3.80 -3.76 -0.95
CA ARG A 135 4.67 -2.81 -1.64
C ARG A 135 5.56 -2.06 -0.65
N ASP A 136 5.03 -1.63 0.48
CA ASP A 136 5.82 -0.98 1.53
C ASP A 136 6.97 -1.87 2.01
N SER A 137 6.69 -3.15 2.30
CA SER A 137 7.73 -4.12 2.68
C SER A 137 8.83 -4.24 1.63
N HIS A 138 8.46 -4.26 0.36
CA HIS A 138 9.43 -4.38 -0.73
C HIS A 138 10.41 -3.22 -0.78
N PHE A 139 9.89 -1.99 -0.82
CA PHE A 139 10.71 -0.80 -1.00
C PHE A 139 11.49 -0.42 0.26
N LEU A 140 10.94 -0.68 1.44
CA LEU A 140 11.58 -0.29 2.71
C LEU A 140 12.60 -1.30 3.19
N GLU A 141 12.28 -2.59 3.09
CA GLU A 141 13.07 -3.65 3.74
C GLU A 141 13.81 -4.52 2.71
N GLY A 142 13.70 -4.19 1.42
CA GLY A 142 14.21 -5.03 0.34
C GLY A 142 13.59 -6.41 0.35
N ALA A 143 12.39 -6.56 0.95
CA ALA A 143 11.67 -7.82 0.94
C ALA A 143 11.48 -8.19 -0.53
N THR A 144 11.94 -9.38 -0.90
CA THR A 144 11.59 -9.96 -2.20
C THR A 144 10.07 -9.96 -2.24
N LEU A 145 9.46 -9.15 -3.12
CA LEU A 145 8.02 -9.12 -3.25
C LEU A 145 7.53 -10.56 -3.30
N PRO A 146 6.56 -10.95 -2.48
CA PRO A 146 5.71 -12.02 -2.93
C PRO A 146 5.14 -11.57 -4.27
N TYR A 147 5.58 -12.21 -5.36
CA TYR A 147 4.96 -12.08 -6.67
C TYR A 147 3.44 -12.01 -6.55
N GLU A 148 2.80 -11.13 -7.31
CA GLU A 148 1.36 -11.00 -7.35
C GLU A 148 0.77 -11.53 -8.66
N SER A 149 -0.54 -11.77 -8.66
CA SER A 149 -1.24 -12.12 -9.89
C SER A 149 -1.23 -10.89 -10.82
N GLY A 150 -0.77 -11.09 -12.05
CA GLY A 150 -0.58 -10.04 -13.05
C GLY A 150 0.86 -9.57 -13.19
N ASP A 151 1.75 -9.91 -12.24
CA ASP A 151 3.17 -9.56 -12.34
C ASP A 151 3.83 -10.22 -13.54
N VAL A 152 4.82 -9.53 -14.11
CA VAL A 152 5.63 -10.08 -15.20
C VAL A 152 6.44 -11.26 -14.67
N CYS A 153 6.32 -12.41 -15.34
CA CYS A 153 6.98 -13.64 -14.94
C CYS A 153 8.51 -13.44 -14.86
N PRO A 154 9.14 -13.79 -13.72
CA PRO A 154 10.58 -13.61 -13.54
C PRO A 154 11.42 -14.50 -14.45
N HIS A 155 10.86 -15.64 -14.91
CA HIS A 155 11.60 -16.61 -15.71
C HIS A 155 11.61 -16.31 -17.20
N CYS A 156 10.48 -15.85 -17.76
CA CYS A 156 10.37 -15.62 -19.20
C CYS A 156 10.28 -14.14 -19.58
N LYS A 157 9.99 -13.25 -18.63
CA LYS A 157 9.82 -11.80 -18.84
C LYS A 157 8.75 -11.42 -19.88
N ILE A 158 7.91 -12.37 -20.29
CA ILE A 158 6.88 -12.22 -21.33
C ILE A 158 5.49 -12.45 -20.71
N GLY A 159 5.27 -13.62 -20.12
CA GLY A 159 3.99 -13.96 -19.52
C GLY A 159 3.73 -13.27 -18.20
N ARG A 160 2.47 -13.30 -17.77
CA ARG A 160 2.02 -12.79 -16.47
C ARG A 160 1.71 -13.93 -15.52
N LEU A 161 1.89 -13.65 -14.23
CA LEU A 161 1.62 -14.60 -13.17
C LEU A 161 0.11 -14.67 -12.90
N SER A 162 -0.39 -15.88 -12.67
CA SER A 162 -1.76 -16.15 -12.25
C SER A 162 -1.74 -17.03 -11.00
N MET A 163 -2.65 -16.80 -10.06
CA MET A 163 -2.71 -17.63 -8.85
C MET A 163 -3.10 -19.07 -9.19
N THR A 164 -2.39 -20.02 -8.61
CA THR A 164 -2.70 -21.45 -8.76
C THR A 164 -3.75 -21.97 -7.77
N GLY A 165 -4.23 -21.11 -6.86
CA GLY A 165 -5.21 -21.45 -5.83
C GLY A 165 -4.63 -22.12 -4.58
N LYS A 166 -3.31 -22.36 -4.51
CA LYS A 166 -2.65 -22.88 -3.30
C LYS A 166 -2.22 -21.75 -2.36
N HIS A 167 -2.77 -21.80 -1.14
CA HIS A 167 -2.43 -20.94 -0.01
C HIS A 167 -2.05 -21.83 1.17
N GLU A 168 -0.84 -21.69 1.70
CA GLU A 168 -0.41 -22.40 2.90
C GLU A 168 -0.01 -21.38 3.98
N ASN A 169 -0.54 -21.54 5.18
CA ASN A 169 -0.11 -20.77 6.34
C ASN A 169 0.89 -21.62 7.11
N ILE A 170 2.09 -21.10 7.31
CA ILE A 170 3.12 -21.72 8.15
C ILE A 170 3.16 -20.92 9.44
N GLU A 171 2.74 -21.54 10.55
CA GLU A 171 2.93 -20.98 11.88
C GLU A 171 4.36 -21.27 12.35
N SER A 172 5.03 -20.23 12.84
CA SER A 172 6.34 -20.33 13.49
C SER A 172 6.30 -19.61 14.84
N GLU A 173 7.23 -19.92 15.74
CA GLU A 173 7.39 -19.23 17.04
C GLU A 173 7.57 -17.70 16.87
N SER A 174 7.98 -17.24 15.68
CA SER A 174 8.20 -15.83 15.32
C SER A 174 7.04 -15.16 14.56
N GLY A 175 5.90 -15.85 14.39
CA GLY A 175 4.72 -15.34 13.67
C GLY A 175 4.25 -16.26 12.53
N SER A 176 3.14 -15.89 11.89
CA SER A 176 2.58 -16.60 10.74
C SER A 176 3.17 -16.10 9.42
N ALA A 177 3.57 -17.03 8.56
CA ALA A 177 3.95 -16.76 7.17
C ALA A 177 2.86 -17.30 6.24
N SER A 178 2.46 -16.50 5.25
CA SER A 178 1.53 -16.94 4.20
C SER A 178 2.31 -17.24 2.93
N PHE A 179 2.01 -18.38 2.34
CA PHE A 179 2.62 -18.90 1.12
C PHE A 179 1.60 -18.86 -0.01
N ARG A 180 2.00 -18.30 -1.16
CA ARG A 180 1.17 -18.28 -2.37
C ARG A 180 1.97 -18.78 -3.57
N ASP A 181 1.38 -19.71 -4.31
CA ASP A 181 1.94 -20.20 -5.57
C ASP A 181 1.25 -19.54 -6.78
N PHE A 182 2.09 -19.05 -7.69
CA PHE A 182 1.70 -18.48 -8.97
C PHE A 182 2.21 -19.33 -10.13
N ILE A 183 1.52 -19.29 -11.26
CA ILE A 183 1.92 -19.90 -12.52
C ILE A 183 1.93 -18.86 -13.63
N CYS A 184 2.98 -18.87 -14.44
CA CYS A 184 3.06 -18.03 -15.63
C CYS A 184 2.12 -18.54 -16.73
N ASP A 185 1.30 -17.66 -17.29
CA ASP A 185 0.40 -17.96 -18.40
C ASP A 185 1.10 -18.30 -19.73
N SER A 186 2.34 -17.85 -19.91
CA SER A 186 3.12 -18.06 -21.14
C SER A 186 4.05 -19.27 -21.04
N CYS A 187 4.79 -19.41 -19.94
CA CYS A 187 5.83 -20.44 -19.82
C CYS A 187 5.50 -21.56 -18.82
N GLY A 188 4.37 -21.49 -18.12
CA GLY A 188 3.91 -22.52 -17.18
C GLY A 188 4.78 -22.72 -15.93
N LYS A 189 5.86 -21.94 -15.76
CA LYS A 189 6.73 -22.04 -14.58
C LYS A 189 6.03 -21.51 -13.34
N LYS A 190 6.20 -22.24 -12.24
CA LYS A 190 5.70 -21.84 -10.92
C LYS A 190 6.64 -20.87 -10.26
N VAL A 191 6.04 -19.93 -9.54
CA VAL A 191 6.75 -18.93 -8.77
C VAL A 191 6.08 -18.82 -7.40
N SER A 192 6.86 -19.00 -6.35
CA SER A 192 6.35 -18.95 -4.99
C SER A 192 6.66 -17.61 -4.34
N SER A 193 5.76 -17.19 -3.47
CA SER A 193 5.74 -15.86 -2.89
C SER A 193 5.58 -15.97 -1.38
N PHE A 194 6.45 -15.30 -0.64
CA PHE A 194 6.47 -15.32 0.82
C PHE A 194 5.98 -13.98 1.37
N GLY A 195 4.85 -14.00 2.10
CA GLY A 195 4.40 -12.85 2.89
C GLY A 195 4.63 -13.10 4.38
N ARG A 196 5.24 -12.15 5.09
CA ARG A 196 5.12 -12.10 6.56
C ARG A 196 3.72 -11.63 6.91
N GLY A 197 3.02 -12.34 7.79
CA GLY A 197 1.68 -11.99 8.22
C GLY A 197 1.62 -10.57 8.78
N MET A 198 0.60 -9.81 8.38
CA MET A 198 0.15 -8.63 9.11
C MET A 198 -0.60 -9.13 10.35
N ASN A 199 -0.25 -8.62 11.54
CA ASN A 199 -1.09 -8.86 12.71
C ASN A 199 -2.34 -8.00 12.57
N GLY A 200 -3.49 -8.67 12.47
CA GLY A 200 -4.81 -8.05 12.59
C GLY A 200 -5.21 -7.83 14.04
#